data_AF-A0A354K747-F1
#
_entry.id   AF-A0A354K747-F1
#
_cell.length_a   1.000
_cell.length_b   1.000
_cell.length_c   1.000
_cell.angle_alpha   90.00
_cell.angle_beta   90.00
_cell.angle_gamma   90.00
#
_symmetry.space_group_name_H-M   'P 1'
#
loop_
_entity.id
_entity.type
_entity.pdbx_description
1 polymer ?
#
loop_
_entity_poly.entity_id
_entity_poly.type
_entity_poly.pdbx_seq_one_letter_code
_entity_poly.pdbx_strand_id
1 'polypeptide(L)'
;MVGDFGSVSGAKQPRLIDRPYQWAAGGSLPKYYLRTAEQILRSEMRGVKNAVLIVASVTAVMNAVFFVSTLLRHRHFTGGAVAWVIGITAFVGLMLFLVYAAFSKRIGDSCAALQQGSFEWRSGIVDDIGAEVVEYRSDGDGHKTPVIRRYAYADGEALPNPKPFGATISYSCTEVFGKTTVKIRMHGNMQFGSPVMLIRLDNGLGDTQTLILPQSADFSEH
;
A
#
# COMPACT_ATOMS: atom_id res chain seq x y z
N MET A 1 16.92 -9.29 -12.57
CA MET A 1 18.13 -8.66 -12.02
C MET A 1 17.72 -7.43 -11.21
N VAL A 2 18.56 -7.00 -10.26
CA VAL A 2 18.34 -5.71 -9.58
C VAL A 2 18.39 -4.62 -10.64
N GLY A 3 17.44 -3.70 -10.60
CA GLY A 3 17.22 -2.71 -11.66
C GLY A 3 16.31 -3.18 -12.79
N ASP A 4 15.66 -4.36 -12.70
CA ASP A 4 14.56 -4.69 -13.61
C ASP A 4 13.38 -3.75 -13.32
N PHE A 5 12.92 -3.05 -14.35
CA PHE A 5 11.83 -2.07 -14.28
C PHE A 5 10.57 -2.57 -14.97
N GLY A 6 9.43 -2.21 -14.37
CA GLY A 6 8.14 -2.17 -15.04
C GLY A 6 7.61 -0.75 -15.03
N SER A 7 6.83 -0.39 -16.04
CA SER A 7 6.02 0.84 -16.06
C SER A 7 4.58 0.53 -16.47
N VAL A 8 3.65 1.40 -16.10
CA VAL A 8 2.26 1.26 -16.55
C VAL A 8 2.14 1.58 -18.05
N SER A 9 2.97 2.50 -18.57
CA SER A 9 3.06 2.76 -20.00
C SER A 9 3.52 1.56 -20.84
N GLY A 10 4.11 0.53 -20.21
CA GLY A 10 4.71 -0.62 -20.89
C GLY A 10 6.05 -0.31 -21.57
N ALA A 11 6.57 0.91 -21.40
CA ALA A 11 7.89 1.29 -21.88
C ALA A 11 9.00 0.60 -21.06
N LYS A 12 10.16 0.36 -21.70
CA LYS A 12 11.34 -0.21 -21.01
C LYS A 12 11.87 0.69 -19.90
N GLN A 13 11.64 1.99 -20.02
CA GLN A 13 11.96 3.01 -19.02
C GLN A 13 10.79 3.99 -18.91
N PRO A 14 10.54 4.52 -17.70
CA PRO A 14 9.50 5.52 -17.49
C PRO A 14 9.82 6.78 -18.29
N ARG A 15 8.80 7.37 -18.91
CA ARG A 15 8.97 8.65 -19.59
C ARG A 15 9.05 9.75 -18.54
N LEU A 16 10.20 10.41 -18.46
CA LEU A 16 10.46 11.54 -17.56
C LEU A 16 10.44 12.83 -18.37
N ILE A 17 9.64 13.80 -17.96
CA ILE A 17 9.63 15.13 -18.57
C ILE A 17 9.95 16.14 -17.47
N ASP A 18 11.17 16.67 -17.48
CA ASP A 18 11.60 17.67 -16.51
C ASP A 18 10.78 18.95 -16.68
N ARG A 19 10.12 19.38 -15.60
CA ARG A 19 9.42 20.67 -15.54
C ARG A 19 9.83 21.40 -14.27
N PRO A 20 9.93 22.74 -14.28
CA PRO A 20 10.24 23.48 -13.07
C PRO A 20 9.13 23.28 -12.03
N TYR A 21 9.51 22.96 -10.80
CA TYR A 21 8.59 22.80 -9.68
C TYR A 21 9.20 23.34 -8.38
N GLN A 22 8.36 23.61 -7.39
CA GLN A 22 8.78 24.00 -6.05
C GLN A 22 7.88 23.35 -5.02
N TRP A 23 8.48 22.75 -4.00
CA TRP A 23 7.77 22.23 -2.84
C TRP A 23 7.41 23.39 -1.90
N ALA A 24 6.13 23.48 -1.56
CA ALA A 24 5.60 24.42 -0.59
C ALA A 24 5.37 23.71 0.75
N ALA A 25 5.49 24.46 1.85
CA ALA A 25 5.18 23.95 3.18
C ALA A 25 3.69 23.62 3.32
N GLY A 26 3.36 22.59 4.10
CA GLY A 26 2.01 22.06 4.23
C GLY A 26 0.94 23.05 4.68
N GLY A 27 1.32 24.06 5.45
CA GLY A 27 0.39 25.07 5.98
C GLY A 27 -0.36 25.89 4.92
N SER A 28 0.13 25.95 3.68
CA SER A 28 -0.54 26.67 2.58
C SER A 28 -1.45 25.80 1.70
N LEU A 29 -1.56 24.51 1.99
CA LEU A 29 -2.41 23.60 1.20
C LEU A 29 -3.89 23.91 1.44
N PRO A 30 -4.74 24.04 0.40
CA PRO A 30 -6.17 24.25 0.58
C PRO A 30 -6.83 23.12 1.38
N LYS A 31 -7.78 23.47 2.25
CA LYS A 31 -8.45 22.54 3.19
C LYS A 31 -9.13 21.36 2.48
N TYR A 32 -9.60 21.56 1.26
CA TYR A 32 -10.19 20.50 0.46
C TYR A 32 -9.18 19.37 0.20
N TYR A 33 -7.96 19.70 -0.25
CA TYR A 33 -6.92 18.71 -0.53
C TYR A 33 -6.45 18.00 0.74
N LEU A 34 -6.43 18.69 1.89
CA LEU A 34 -6.20 18.06 3.19
C LEU A 34 -7.24 16.98 3.50
N ARG A 35 -8.53 17.27 3.32
CA ARG A 35 -9.61 16.29 3.54
C ARG A 35 -9.48 15.10 2.59
N THR A 36 -9.16 15.34 1.33
CA THR A 36 -8.98 14.27 0.33
C THR A 36 -7.75 13.41 0.67
N ALA A 37 -6.65 14.02 1.12
CA ALA A 37 -5.47 13.31 1.61
C ALA A 37 -5.78 12.40 2.81
N GLU A 38 -6.52 12.91 3.79
CA GLU A 38 -6.98 12.10 4.93
C GLU A 38 -7.88 10.93 4.47
N GLN A 39 -8.76 11.16 3.49
CA GLN A 39 -9.61 10.10 2.94
C GLN A 39 -8.78 8.98 2.30
N ILE A 40 -7.70 9.30 1.58
CA ILE A 40 -6.77 8.29 1.04
C ILE A 40 -6.16 7.47 2.16
N LEU A 41 -5.57 8.12 3.16
CA LEU A 41 -4.93 7.43 4.27
C LEU A 41 -5.91 6.51 5.01
N ARG A 42 -7.13 6.99 5.28
CA ARG A 42 -8.17 6.19 5.95
C ARG A 42 -8.74 5.07 5.08
N SER A 43 -8.71 5.22 3.76
CA SER A 43 -9.17 4.17 2.83
C SER A 43 -8.27 2.92 2.91
N GLU A 44 -6.98 3.08 3.22
CA GLU A 44 -6.08 1.95 3.46
C GLU A 44 -6.52 1.10 4.65
N MET A 45 -7.03 1.74 5.70
CA MET A 45 -7.54 1.03 6.88
C MET A 45 -8.74 0.13 6.54
N ARG A 46 -9.55 0.50 5.54
CA ARG A 46 -10.67 -0.34 5.07
C ARG A 46 -10.16 -1.62 4.43
N GLY A 47 -9.11 -1.53 3.61
CA GLY A 47 -8.46 -2.71 3.01
C GLY A 47 -7.91 -3.66 4.06
N VAL A 48 -7.19 -3.14 5.06
CA VAL A 48 -6.66 -3.92 6.18
C VAL A 48 -7.80 -4.55 7.00
N LYS A 49 -8.84 -3.78 7.32
CA LYS A 49 -10.01 -4.29 8.05
C LYS A 49 -10.69 -5.44 7.32
N ASN A 50 -10.87 -5.32 5.99
CA ASN A 50 -11.47 -6.37 5.18
C ASN A 50 -10.58 -7.63 5.15
N ALA A 51 -9.26 -7.48 4.98
CA ALA A 51 -8.33 -8.60 5.01
C ALA A 51 -8.34 -9.31 6.38
N VAL A 52 -8.30 -8.55 7.48
CA VAL A 52 -8.41 -9.09 8.84
C VAL A 52 -9.74 -9.83 9.03
N LEU A 53 -10.85 -9.28 8.55
CA LEU A 53 -12.18 -9.90 8.64
C LEU A 53 -12.25 -11.21 7.83
N ILE A 54 -11.67 -11.25 6.64
CA ILE A 54 -11.59 -12.47 5.82
C ILE A 54 -10.79 -13.55 6.55
N VAL A 55 -9.59 -13.22 7.04
CA VAL A 55 -8.75 -14.20 7.76
C VAL A 55 -9.43 -14.67 9.04
N ALA A 56 -10.05 -13.77 9.81
CA ALA A 56 -10.81 -14.12 11.00
C ALA A 56 -12.00 -15.05 10.68
N SER A 57 -12.71 -14.79 9.58
CA SER A 57 -13.86 -15.59 9.14
C SER A 57 -13.42 -17.00 8.70
N VAL A 58 -12.36 -17.10 7.90
CA VAL A 58 -11.78 -18.40 7.48
C VAL A 58 -11.34 -19.19 8.71
N THR A 59 -10.64 -18.55 9.66
CA THR A 59 -10.21 -19.18 10.91
C THR A 59 -11.40 -19.70 11.72
N ALA A 60 -12.46 -18.89 11.85
CA ALA A 60 -13.67 -19.28 12.57
C ALA A 60 -14.37 -20.49 11.91
N VAL A 61 -14.48 -20.51 10.58
CA VAL A 61 -15.07 -21.65 9.85
C VAL A 61 -14.24 -22.92 10.03
N MET A 62 -12.91 -22.84 9.92
CA MET A 62 -12.03 -23.99 10.15
C MET A 62 -12.17 -24.55 11.57
N ASN A 63 -12.23 -23.67 12.58
CA ASN A 63 -12.46 -24.06 13.96
C ASN A 63 -13.83 -24.72 14.13
N ALA A 64 -14.89 -24.16 13.55
CA ALA A 64 -16.23 -24.75 13.62
C ALA A 64 -16.27 -26.16 13.01
N VAL A 65 -15.65 -26.36 11.84
CA VAL A 65 -15.54 -27.68 11.20
C VAL A 65 -14.76 -28.65 12.08
N PHE A 66 -13.66 -28.21 12.68
CA PHE A 66 -12.87 -29.03 13.60
C PHE A 66 -13.68 -29.43 14.84
N PHE A 67 -14.37 -28.49 15.49
CA PHE A 67 -15.20 -28.75 16.65
C PHE A 67 -16.36 -29.70 16.33
N VAL A 68 -17.07 -29.48 15.24
CA VAL A 68 -18.18 -30.35 14.80
C VAL A 68 -17.67 -31.76 14.47
N SER A 69 -16.53 -31.87 13.77
CA SER A 69 -15.93 -33.17 13.45
C SER A 69 -15.46 -33.92 14.70
N THR A 70 -14.94 -33.20 15.70
CA THR A 70 -14.51 -33.77 16.99
C THR A 70 -15.69 -34.23 17.84
N LEU A 71 -16.80 -33.47 17.83
CA LEU A 71 -18.05 -33.85 18.49
C LEU A 71 -18.71 -35.06 17.81
N LEU A 72 -18.70 -35.17 16.49
CA LEU A 72 -19.32 -36.29 15.76
C LEU A 72 -18.49 -37.59 15.86
N ARG A 73 -17.17 -37.53 16.04
CA ARG A 73 -16.26 -38.70 16.12
C ARG A 73 -16.14 -39.34 17.51
N HIS A 74 -17.04 -39.06 18.44
CA HIS A 74 -16.98 -39.50 19.85
C HIS A 74 -16.39 -40.91 20.09
N ARG A 75 -15.10 -40.94 20.48
CA ARG A 75 -14.57 -41.89 21.48
C ARG A 75 -13.30 -41.43 22.20
N HIS A 76 -12.57 -40.43 21.69
CA HIS A 76 -11.42 -39.87 22.41
C HIS A 76 -11.41 -38.34 22.34
N PHE A 77 -11.99 -37.70 23.36
CA PHE A 77 -11.78 -36.28 23.67
C PHE A 77 -10.36 -36.13 24.25
N THR A 78 -9.33 -36.18 23.40
CA THR A 78 -7.97 -35.91 23.83
C THR A 78 -7.83 -34.40 24.08
N GLY A 79 -7.82 -33.99 25.35
CA GLY A 79 -7.71 -32.58 25.76
C GLY A 79 -6.54 -31.82 25.12
N GLY A 80 -5.49 -32.53 24.67
CA GLY A 80 -4.39 -31.95 23.90
C GLY A 80 -4.81 -31.35 22.55
N ALA A 81 -5.70 -31.99 21.79
CA ALA A 81 -6.11 -31.49 20.48
C ALA A 81 -6.95 -30.20 20.58
N VAL A 82 -7.79 -30.12 21.61
CA VAL A 82 -8.60 -28.91 21.89
C VAL A 82 -7.71 -27.77 22.39
N ALA A 83 -6.75 -28.05 23.28
CA ALA A 83 -5.78 -27.06 23.75
C ALA A 83 -4.94 -26.49 22.61
N TRP A 84 -4.53 -27.34 21.65
CA TRP A 84 -3.81 -26.90 20.44
C TRP A 84 -4.64 -25.95 19.56
N VAL A 85 -5.91 -26.26 19.31
CA VAL A 85 -6.80 -25.40 18.50
C VAL A 85 -7.05 -24.05 19.18
N ILE A 86 -7.27 -24.05 20.50
CA ILE A 86 -7.42 -22.81 21.29
C ILE A 86 -6.12 -21.98 21.21
N GLY A 87 -4.96 -22.62 21.37
CA GLY A 87 -3.66 -21.97 21.27
C GLY A 87 -3.41 -21.33 19.90
N ILE A 88 -3.67 -22.05 18.81
CA ILE A 88 -3.53 -21.53 17.44
C ILE A 88 -4.50 -20.37 17.20
N THR A 89 -5.75 -20.49 17.66
CA THR A 89 -6.76 -19.44 17.49
C THR A 89 -6.38 -18.17 18.25
N ALA A 90 -5.90 -18.31 19.49
CA ALA A 90 -5.41 -17.19 20.28
C ALA A 90 -4.19 -16.52 19.64
N PHE A 91 -3.26 -17.31 19.10
CA PHE A 91 -2.08 -16.81 18.39
C PHE A 91 -2.47 -16.04 17.13
N VAL A 92 -3.35 -16.60 16.28
CA VAL A 92 -3.85 -15.92 15.08
C VAL A 92 -4.59 -14.64 15.45
N GLY A 93 -5.43 -14.67 16.50
CA GLY A 93 -6.14 -13.50 17.00
C GLY A 93 -5.19 -12.38 17.46
N LEU A 94 -4.14 -12.72 18.21
CA LEU A 94 -3.11 -11.78 18.63
C LEU A 94 -2.36 -11.19 17.44
N MET A 95 -1.98 -12.01 16.46
CA MET A 95 -1.30 -11.54 15.24
C MET A 95 -2.18 -10.58 14.44
N LEU A 96 -3.46 -10.90 14.25
CA LEU A 96 -4.41 -10.01 13.58
C LEU A 96 -4.56 -8.68 14.34
N PHE A 97 -4.61 -8.71 15.67
CA PHE A 97 -4.67 -7.52 16.50
C PHE A 97 -3.41 -6.65 16.35
N LEU A 98 -2.21 -7.24 16.40
CA LEU A 98 -0.95 -6.52 16.25
C LEU A 98 -0.85 -5.87 14.86
N VAL A 99 -1.23 -6.59 13.80
CA VAL A 99 -1.28 -6.04 12.44
C VAL A 99 -2.25 -4.85 12.38
N TYR A 100 -3.46 -5.01 12.93
CA TYR A 100 -4.45 -3.93 12.95
C TYR A 100 -3.96 -2.70 13.73
N ALA A 101 -3.40 -2.90 14.93
CA ALA A 101 -2.90 -1.83 15.79
C ALA A 101 -1.73 -1.07 15.13
N ALA A 102 -0.78 -1.79 14.52
CA ALA A 102 0.36 -1.18 13.82
C ALA A 102 -0.11 -0.30 12.65
N PHE A 103 -1.02 -0.81 11.82
CA PHE A 103 -1.59 -0.03 10.71
C PHE A 103 -2.44 1.15 11.19
N SER A 104 -3.25 0.96 12.23
CA SER A 104 -4.08 2.03 12.79
C SER A 104 -3.23 3.16 13.35
N LYS A 105 -2.17 2.85 14.10
CA LYS A 105 -1.22 3.84 14.61
C LYS A 105 -0.56 4.61 13.46
N ARG A 106 -0.04 3.90 12.47
CA ARG A 106 0.61 4.49 11.29
C ARG A 106 -0.29 5.50 10.55
N ILE A 107 -1.55 5.13 10.33
CA ILE A 107 -2.53 6.02 9.68
C ILE A 107 -2.85 7.21 10.59
N GLY A 108 -2.97 6.98 11.90
CA GLY A 108 -3.15 8.05 12.89
C GLY A 108 -2.03 9.08 12.85
N ASP A 109 -0.77 8.63 12.85
CA ASP A 109 0.42 9.49 12.79
C ASP A 109 0.47 10.28 11.47
N SER A 110 0.17 9.63 10.34
CA SER A 110 0.10 10.28 9.02
C SER A 110 -1.01 11.35 8.97
N CYS A 111 -2.18 11.07 9.54
CA CYS A 111 -3.26 12.06 9.65
C CYS A 111 -2.89 13.22 10.59
N ALA A 112 -2.22 12.93 11.71
CA ALA A 112 -1.74 13.97 12.61
C ALA A 112 -0.73 14.90 11.92
N ALA A 113 0.19 14.35 11.12
CA ALA A 113 1.15 15.14 10.33
C ALA A 113 0.45 16.06 9.32
N LEU A 114 -0.61 15.59 8.65
CA LEU A 114 -1.43 16.43 7.76
C LEU A 114 -2.11 17.57 8.52
N GLN A 115 -2.63 17.32 9.73
CA GLN A 115 -3.30 18.34 10.53
C GLN A 115 -2.33 19.38 11.12
N GLN A 116 -1.11 18.95 11.44
CA GLN A 116 -0.05 19.81 11.95
C GLN A 116 0.67 20.61 10.85
N GLY A 117 0.40 20.31 9.56
CA GLY A 117 1.12 20.95 8.45
C GLY A 117 2.55 20.44 8.26
N SER A 118 2.91 19.32 8.89
CA SER A 118 4.25 18.71 8.84
C SER A 118 4.42 17.85 7.58
N PHE A 119 4.23 18.47 6.42
CA PHE A 119 4.34 17.85 5.11
C PHE A 119 4.72 18.90 4.07
N GLU A 120 5.11 18.45 2.88
CA GLU A 120 5.36 19.31 1.74
C GLU A 120 4.35 19.02 0.63
N TRP A 121 3.97 20.03 -0.14
CA TRP A 121 3.08 19.84 -1.27
C TRP A 121 3.49 20.65 -2.50
N ARG A 122 3.08 20.19 -3.67
CA ARG A 122 3.20 20.95 -4.93
C ARG A 122 2.14 20.53 -5.93
N SER A 123 1.88 21.37 -6.92
CA SER A 123 1.22 20.93 -8.15
C SER A 123 2.23 20.27 -9.09
N GLY A 124 1.73 19.44 -10.00
CA GLY A 124 2.56 18.78 -10.99
C GLY A 124 1.77 18.02 -12.03
N ILE A 125 2.46 17.37 -12.96
CA ILE A 125 1.87 16.49 -13.98
C ILE A 125 2.49 15.11 -13.85
N VAL A 126 1.66 14.07 -13.72
CA VAL A 126 2.17 12.69 -13.65
C VAL A 126 2.48 12.18 -15.05
N ASP A 127 3.75 11.86 -15.27
CA ASP A 127 4.26 11.36 -16.54
C ASP A 127 4.09 9.82 -16.65
N ASP A 128 4.40 9.07 -15.59
CA ASP A 128 4.26 7.61 -15.56
C ASP A 128 4.25 7.08 -14.12
N ILE A 129 3.91 5.79 -13.95
CA ILE A 129 4.08 5.05 -12.70
C ILE A 129 4.93 3.82 -12.99
N GLY A 130 6.00 3.66 -12.23
CA GLY A 130 6.94 2.55 -12.37
C GLY A 130 7.19 1.80 -11.07
N ALA A 131 7.83 0.65 -11.22
CA ALA A 131 8.30 -0.16 -10.13
C ALA A 131 9.60 -0.84 -10.52
N GLU A 132 10.50 -0.91 -9.55
CA GLU A 132 11.87 -1.37 -9.72
C GLU A 132 12.14 -2.51 -8.75
N VAL A 133 12.82 -3.55 -9.23
CA VAL A 133 13.40 -4.57 -8.33
C VAL A 133 14.66 -3.99 -7.70
N VAL A 134 14.60 -3.65 -6.40
CA VAL A 134 15.70 -3.00 -5.68
C VAL A 134 16.63 -3.99 -4.99
N GLU A 135 16.13 -5.15 -4.58
CA GLU A 135 16.93 -6.21 -3.96
C GLU A 135 16.26 -7.57 -4.14
N TYR A 136 17.01 -8.64 -3.88
CA TYR A 136 16.45 -9.99 -3.73
C TYR A 136 16.70 -10.46 -2.30
N ARG A 137 15.63 -10.83 -1.60
CA ARG A 137 15.75 -11.45 -0.28
C ARG A 137 15.74 -12.96 -0.44
N SER A 138 16.77 -13.61 0.08
CA SER A 138 16.77 -15.07 0.19
C SER A 138 15.93 -15.47 1.39
N ASP A 139 15.04 -16.44 1.22
CA ASP A 139 14.53 -17.20 2.35
C ASP A 139 15.55 -18.25 2.81
N GLY A 140 15.24 -18.91 3.93
CA GLY A 140 16.08 -19.95 4.52
C GLY A 140 16.27 -21.19 3.64
N ASP A 141 15.42 -21.35 2.62
CA ASP A 141 15.46 -22.47 1.66
C ASP A 141 16.21 -22.10 0.37
N GLY A 142 16.77 -20.88 0.29
CA GLY A 142 17.56 -20.40 -0.84
C GLY A 142 16.74 -19.81 -1.99
N HIS A 143 15.42 -19.70 -1.85
CA HIS A 143 14.59 -18.99 -2.82
C HIS A 143 14.78 -17.49 -2.71
N LYS A 144 15.00 -16.84 -3.86
CA LYS A 144 15.21 -15.40 -3.95
C LYS A 144 13.91 -14.70 -4.32
N THR A 145 13.33 -13.98 -3.37
CA THR A 145 12.14 -13.16 -3.60
C THR A 145 12.54 -11.74 -3.98
N PRO A 146 12.08 -11.18 -5.12
CA PRO A 146 12.37 -9.82 -5.50
C PRO A 146 11.62 -8.82 -4.60
N VAL A 147 12.33 -7.83 -4.10
CA VAL A 147 11.77 -6.69 -3.37
C VAL A 147 11.58 -5.55 -4.35
N ILE A 148 10.36 -5.03 -4.40
CA ILE A 148 9.93 -4.06 -5.40
C ILE A 148 9.68 -2.72 -4.73
N ARG A 149 10.33 -1.66 -5.25
CA ARG A 149 10.03 -0.29 -4.87
C ARG A 149 9.19 0.37 -5.96
N ARG A 150 8.24 1.21 -5.56
CA ARG A 150 7.29 1.86 -6.47
C ARG A 150 7.57 3.35 -6.52
N TYR A 151 7.44 3.90 -7.72
CA TYR A 151 7.64 5.30 -7.99
C TYR A 151 6.52 5.84 -8.87
N ALA A 152 6.05 7.06 -8.58
CA ALA A 152 5.38 7.88 -9.57
C ALA A 152 6.39 8.87 -10.12
N TYR A 153 6.34 9.11 -11.41
CA TYR A 153 7.18 10.09 -12.07
C TYR A 153 6.34 11.31 -12.37
N ALA A 154 6.72 12.45 -11.81
CA ALA A 154 6.03 13.71 -12.07
C ALA A 154 7.03 14.85 -12.19
N ASP A 155 6.97 15.57 -13.30
CA ASP A 155 7.84 16.70 -13.60
C ASP A 155 9.33 16.35 -13.57
N GLY A 156 9.65 15.13 -14.02
CA GLY A 156 11.02 14.61 -14.04
C GLY A 156 11.51 14.05 -12.70
N GLU A 157 10.68 14.12 -11.66
CA GLU A 157 11.04 13.65 -10.32
C GLU A 157 10.46 12.26 -10.02
N ALA A 158 11.28 11.37 -9.45
CA ALA A 158 10.85 10.08 -8.95
C ALA A 158 10.30 10.20 -7.53
N LEU A 159 8.99 9.95 -7.37
CA LEU A 159 8.25 10.11 -6.13
C LEU A 159 8.04 8.74 -5.47
N PRO A 160 8.61 8.48 -4.29
CA PRO A 160 8.54 7.17 -3.64
C PRO A 160 7.13 6.88 -3.12
N ASN A 161 6.79 5.59 -3.12
CA ASN A 161 5.57 5.03 -2.54
C ASN A 161 4.29 5.80 -2.94
N PRO A 162 3.99 5.90 -4.25
CA PRO A 162 2.87 6.69 -4.72
C PRO A 162 1.53 6.12 -4.25
N LYS A 163 0.64 7.02 -3.81
CA LYS A 163 -0.72 6.73 -3.36
C LYS A 163 -1.72 7.60 -4.14
N PRO A 164 -2.15 7.15 -5.33
CA PRO A 164 -3.08 7.91 -6.13
C PRO A 164 -4.51 7.83 -5.60
N PHE A 165 -5.20 8.97 -5.58
CA PHE A 165 -6.60 9.06 -5.22
C PHE A 165 -7.47 8.26 -6.18
N GLY A 166 -8.34 7.40 -5.65
CA GLY A 166 -9.30 6.63 -6.46
C GLY A 166 -8.64 5.67 -7.45
N ALA A 167 -7.35 5.33 -7.27
CA ALA A 167 -6.65 4.36 -8.08
C ALA A 167 -5.85 3.37 -7.24
N THR A 168 -5.80 2.12 -7.70
CA THR A 168 -5.02 1.05 -7.09
C THR A 168 -3.90 0.65 -8.03
N ILE A 169 -2.66 0.69 -7.52
CA ILE A 169 -1.48 0.21 -8.23
C ILE A 169 -1.22 -1.22 -7.77
N SER A 170 -1.39 -2.16 -8.69
CA SER A 170 -1.05 -3.57 -8.51
C SER A 170 0.19 -3.92 -9.30
N TYR A 171 0.98 -4.86 -8.78
CA TYR A 171 2.19 -5.34 -9.43
C TYR A 171 2.25 -6.85 -9.36
N SER A 172 2.89 -7.44 -10.35
CA SER A 172 3.24 -8.85 -10.36
C SER A 172 4.66 -8.99 -10.90
N CYS A 173 5.44 -9.84 -10.26
CA CYS A 173 6.74 -10.25 -10.77
C CYS A 173 6.63 -11.68 -11.24
N THR A 174 7.17 -11.95 -12.42
CA THR A 174 7.30 -13.31 -12.93
C THR A 174 8.75 -13.52 -13.30
N GLU A 175 9.37 -14.54 -12.72
CA GLU A 175 10.70 -14.96 -13.13
C GLU A 175 10.58 -16.03 -14.20
N VAL A 176 11.19 -15.77 -15.36
CA VAL A 176 11.18 -16.70 -16.50
C VAL A 176 12.61 -16.78 -17.03
N PHE A 177 13.20 -17.99 -16.98
CA PHE A 177 14.58 -18.25 -17.42
C PHE A 177 15.63 -17.30 -16.83
N GLY A 178 15.55 -17.00 -15.52
CA GLY A 178 16.50 -16.12 -14.82
C GLY A 178 16.35 -14.63 -15.12
N LYS A 179 15.29 -14.22 -15.84
CA LYS A 179 14.90 -12.82 -16.04
C LYS A 179 13.65 -12.52 -15.23
N THR A 180 13.65 -11.41 -14.48
CA THR A 180 12.49 -10.97 -13.71
C THR A 180 11.70 -9.96 -14.55
N THR A 181 10.46 -10.30 -14.88
CA THR A 181 9.56 -9.37 -15.55
C THR A 181 8.64 -8.74 -14.52
N VAL A 182 8.73 -7.42 -14.37
CA VAL A 182 7.83 -6.63 -13.52
C VAL A 182 6.67 -6.15 -14.38
N LYS A 183 5.44 -6.56 -14.04
CA LYS A 183 4.21 -6.05 -14.66
C LYS A 183 3.48 -5.17 -13.66
N ILE A 184 3.11 -3.97 -14.08
CA ILE A 184 2.37 -3.01 -13.27
C ILE A 184 1.02 -2.78 -13.93
N ARG A 185 -0.03 -2.75 -13.13
CA ARG A 185 -1.37 -2.38 -13.56
C ARG A 185 -1.93 -1.35 -12.61
N MET A 186 -2.41 -0.25 -13.18
CA MET A 186 -3.18 0.75 -12.46
C MET A 186 -4.66 0.58 -12.80
N HIS A 187 -5.50 0.52 -11.77
CA HIS A 187 -6.95 0.48 -11.91
C HIS A 187 -7.54 1.71 -11.20
N GLY A 188 -8.27 2.57 -11.92
CA GLY A 188 -8.90 3.75 -11.35
C GLY A 188 -8.99 4.92 -12.33
N ASN A 189 -9.33 6.09 -11.81
CA ASN A 189 -9.68 7.27 -12.62
C ASN A 189 -8.50 8.19 -12.94
N MET A 190 -7.28 7.83 -12.55
CA MET A 190 -6.10 8.64 -12.79
C MET A 190 -5.57 8.39 -14.20
N GLN A 191 -5.40 9.45 -14.99
CA GLN A 191 -4.82 9.39 -16.33
C GLN A 191 -3.42 10.00 -16.34
N PHE A 192 -2.51 9.45 -17.16
CA PHE A 192 -1.19 10.06 -17.37
C PHE A 192 -1.34 11.40 -18.09
N GLY A 193 -0.46 12.35 -17.77
CA GLY A 193 -0.54 13.73 -18.24
C GLY A 193 -1.61 14.57 -17.54
N SER A 194 -2.37 14.01 -16.59
CA SER A 194 -3.31 14.80 -15.80
C SER A 194 -2.57 15.69 -14.78
N PRO A 195 -3.06 16.93 -14.58
CA PRO A 195 -2.56 17.78 -13.52
C PRO A 195 -3.00 17.23 -12.15
N VAL A 196 -2.06 17.21 -11.21
CA VAL A 196 -2.23 16.63 -9.89
C VAL A 196 -1.67 17.54 -8.81
N MET A 197 -2.13 17.29 -7.59
CA MET A 197 -1.56 17.80 -6.37
C MET A 197 -0.79 16.67 -5.68
N LEU A 198 0.48 16.91 -5.42
CA LEU A 198 1.41 15.96 -4.81
C LEU A 198 1.65 16.38 -3.37
N ILE A 199 1.54 15.43 -2.44
CA ILE A 199 1.79 15.66 -1.01
C ILE A 199 2.82 14.64 -0.53
N ARG A 200 3.95 15.11 -0.02
CA ARG A 200 4.98 14.30 0.64
C ARG A 200 4.80 14.34 2.13
N LEU A 201 4.66 13.16 2.72
CA LEU A 201 4.63 13.00 4.16
C LEU A 201 5.47 11.80 4.59
N ASP A 202 5.96 11.86 5.83
CA ASP A 202 6.53 10.68 6.47
C ASP A 202 5.43 9.64 6.69
N ASN A 203 5.74 8.38 6.40
CA ASN A 203 4.84 7.26 6.56
C ASN A 203 4.92 6.61 7.96
N GLY A 204 5.69 7.19 8.90
CA GLY A 204 5.87 6.72 10.27
C GLY A 204 6.89 5.60 10.44
N LEU A 205 7.54 5.18 9.35
CA LEU A 205 8.58 4.14 9.32
C LEU A 205 9.93 4.69 8.84
N GLY A 206 10.09 6.03 8.81
CA GLY A 206 11.28 6.69 8.29
C GLY A 206 11.39 6.63 6.77
N ASP A 207 10.26 6.45 6.07
CA ASP A 207 10.20 6.45 4.61
C ASP A 207 9.13 7.44 4.14
N THR A 208 9.42 8.12 3.03
CA THR A 208 8.51 9.14 2.48
C THR A 208 7.46 8.46 1.62
N GLN A 209 6.20 8.84 1.82
CA GLN A 209 5.10 8.48 0.93
C GLN A 209 4.58 9.72 0.22
N THR A 210 4.15 9.52 -1.03
CA THR A 210 3.61 10.60 -1.85
C THR A 210 2.14 10.34 -2.16
N LEU A 211 1.25 11.21 -1.68
CA LEU A 211 -0.16 11.19 -2.06
C LEU A 211 -0.33 11.96 -3.36
N ILE A 212 -1.09 11.40 -4.29
CA ILE A 212 -1.35 12.00 -5.60
C ILE A 212 -2.85 12.25 -5.71
N LEU A 213 -3.24 13.51 -5.68
CA LEU A 213 -4.62 13.96 -5.74
C LEU A 213 -4.92 14.56 -7.12
N PRO A 214 -6.10 14.34 -7.72
CA PRO A 214 -6.46 15.04 -8.94
C PRO A 214 -6.55 16.53 -8.66
N GLN A 215 -6.01 17.37 -9.55
CA GLN A 215 -6.29 18.79 -9.51
C GLN A 215 -7.71 18.99 -10.07
N SER A 216 -8.64 19.40 -9.24
CA SER A 216 -10.01 19.70 -9.69
C SER A 216 -10.13 21.19 -9.98
N ALA A 217 -10.64 21.51 -11.17
CA ALA A 217 -10.94 22.89 -11.59
C ALA A 217 -12.13 23.48 -10.81
N ASP A 218 -12.97 22.63 -10.20
CA ASP A 218 -14.19 23.05 -9.50
C ASP A 218 -13.91 23.67 -8.12
N PHE A 219 -12.65 23.65 -7.66
CA PHE A 219 -12.27 24.09 -6.32
C PHE A 219 -11.18 25.16 -6.32
N SER A 220 -11.07 25.95 -7.40
CA SER A 220 -10.45 27.28 -7.30
C SER A 220 -11.36 28.16 -6.43
N GLU A 221 -11.23 28.07 -5.12
CA GLU A 221 -11.95 28.97 -4.22
C GLU A 221 -11.50 30.41 -4.49
N HIS A 222 -12.49 31.25 -4.79
CA HIS A 222 -12.46 32.71 -4.78
C HIS A 222 -12.06 33.27 -3.41
#